data_AF-A0A2A5BNP9-F1
#
_entry.id   AF-A0A2A5BNP9-F1
#
_cell.length_a   1.000
_cell.length_b   1.000
_cell.length_c   1.000
_cell.angle_alpha   90.00
_cell.angle_beta   90.00
_cell.angle_gamma   90.00
#
_symmetry.space_group_name_H-M   'P 1'
#
loop_
_entity.id
_entity.type
_entity.pdbx_description
1 polymer ?
#
loop_
_entity_poly.entity_id
_entity_poly.type
_entity_poly.pdbx_seq_one_letter_code
_entity_poly.pdbx_strand_id
1 'polypeptide(L)'
;MKLSDLDLYIIDMVSDDYYCLWEVIAYDDYLVETGIGHDPAEIKKSAEKLISNGLIDVVFGNLDSENVKILSKADALTILRQENHWKKPSRPKAVYALYATDKGEKLAMAKVR
;
A
#
# COMPACT_ATOMS: atom_id res chain seq x y z
N MET A 1 -18.93 -6.60 -0.34
CA MET A 1 -17.90 -6.71 -1.40
C MET A 1 -17.07 -7.94 -1.12
N LYS A 2 -16.71 -8.74 -2.15
CA LYS A 2 -15.75 -9.83 -2.00
C LYS A 2 -14.33 -9.30 -2.26
N LEU A 3 -13.42 -9.50 -1.32
CA LEU A 3 -11.99 -9.19 -1.46
C LEU A 3 -11.30 -10.39 -2.13
N SER A 4 -10.30 -10.14 -2.97
CA SER A 4 -9.40 -11.16 -3.51
C SER A 4 -8.32 -11.54 -2.50
N ASP A 5 -7.59 -12.62 -2.77
CA ASP A 5 -6.44 -12.98 -1.95
C ASP A 5 -5.35 -11.90 -1.99
N LEU A 6 -5.13 -11.28 -3.16
CA LEU A 6 -4.24 -10.12 -3.32
C LEU A 6 -4.71 -8.92 -2.49
N ASP A 7 -6.01 -8.61 -2.48
CA ASP A 7 -6.55 -7.52 -1.66
C ASP A 7 -6.25 -7.76 -0.18
N LEU A 8 -6.52 -8.98 0.30
CA LEU A 8 -6.30 -9.36 1.69
C LEU A 8 -4.82 -9.36 2.06
N TYR A 9 -3.97 -9.81 1.15
CA TYR A 9 -2.52 -9.79 1.31
C TYR A 9 -1.97 -8.36 1.42
N ILE A 10 -2.41 -7.44 0.57
CA ILE A 10 -1.99 -6.04 0.66
C ILE A 10 -2.43 -5.43 2.00
N ILE A 11 -3.67 -5.69 2.44
CA ILE A 11 -4.16 -5.21 3.75
C ILE A 11 -3.27 -5.77 4.87
N ASP A 12 -3.01 -7.07 4.87
CA ASP A 12 -2.21 -7.76 5.89
C ASP A 12 -0.79 -7.16 5.98
N MET A 13 -0.11 -7.04 4.83
CA MET A 13 1.22 -6.43 4.74
C MET A 13 1.26 -5.03 5.35
N VAL A 14 0.28 -4.16 5.04
CA VAL A 14 0.27 -2.76 5.51
C VAL A 14 -0.46 -2.55 6.84
N SER A 15 -0.85 -3.64 7.51
CA SER A 15 -1.43 -3.59 8.86
C SER A 15 -0.37 -3.55 9.95
N ASP A 16 0.82 -4.09 9.67
CA ASP A 16 1.91 -4.15 10.66
C ASP A 16 2.75 -2.87 10.68
N ASP A 17 2.92 -2.21 9.54
CA ASP A 17 3.71 -0.98 9.40
C ASP A 17 3.31 -0.17 8.14
N TYR A 18 3.88 1.02 8.01
CA TYR A 18 3.81 1.84 6.81
C TYR A 18 4.75 1.30 5.74
N TYR A 19 4.20 0.95 4.56
CA TYR A 19 5.01 0.53 3.42
C TYR A 19 5.01 1.60 2.34
N CYS A 20 6.19 2.08 1.95
CA CYS A 20 6.30 2.99 0.82
C CYS A 20 5.77 2.33 -0.45
N LEU A 21 5.20 3.10 -1.38
CA LEU A 21 4.60 2.55 -2.60
C LEU A 21 5.57 1.67 -3.40
N TRP A 22 6.85 2.04 -3.49
CA TRP A 22 7.86 1.20 -4.16
C TRP A 22 8.24 -0.05 -3.36
N GLU A 23 8.07 -0.06 -2.03
CA GLU A 23 8.35 -1.23 -1.18
C GLU A 23 7.29 -2.30 -1.35
N VAL A 24 6.04 -1.89 -1.56
CA VAL A 24 4.93 -2.80 -1.89
C VAL A 24 5.24 -3.57 -3.19
N ILE A 25 5.78 -2.91 -4.20
CA ILE A 25 6.20 -3.57 -5.45
C ILE A 25 7.46 -4.41 -5.24
N ALA A 26 8.47 -3.87 -4.54
CA ALA A 26 9.73 -4.59 -4.33
C ALA A 26 9.57 -5.86 -3.46
N TYR A 27 8.65 -5.83 -2.49
CA TYR A 27 8.34 -7.00 -1.68
C TYR A 27 7.63 -8.07 -2.51
N ASP A 28 6.78 -7.66 -3.45
CA ASP A 28 6.14 -8.60 -4.38
C ASP A 28 7.12 -9.12 -5.45
N ASP A 29 8.06 -8.31 -5.94
CA ASP A 29 9.14 -8.77 -6.85
C ASP A 29 9.97 -9.90 -6.21
N TYR A 30 10.23 -9.85 -4.90
CA TYR A 30 10.84 -10.96 -4.15
C TYR A 30 9.95 -12.21 -4.15
N LEU A 31 8.62 -12.05 -4.09
CA LEU A 31 7.68 -13.17 -4.18
C LEU A 31 7.52 -13.72 -5.61
N VAL A 32 7.74 -12.90 -6.64
CA VAL A 32 7.83 -13.37 -8.04
C VAL A 32 8.95 -14.39 -8.18
N GLU A 33 10.10 -14.17 -7.55
CA GLU A 33 11.21 -15.15 -7.53
C GLU A 33 10.81 -16.49 -6.88
N THR A 34 9.80 -16.47 -6.01
CA THR A 34 9.22 -17.67 -5.38
C THR A 34 8.03 -18.27 -6.14
N GLY A 35 7.60 -17.65 -7.24
CA GLY A 35 6.49 -18.10 -8.09
C GLY A 35 5.09 -17.70 -7.61
N ILE A 36 4.99 -16.74 -6.68
CA ILE A 36 3.72 -16.30 -6.05
C ILE A 36 3.49 -14.79 -6.18
N GLY A 37 4.38 -14.08 -6.86
CA GLY A 37 4.21 -12.65 -7.10
C GLY A 37 3.12 -12.32 -8.12
N HIS A 38 2.76 -11.05 -8.17
CA HIS A 38 1.66 -10.47 -8.92
C HIS A 38 2.17 -9.44 -9.93
N ASP A 39 1.37 -9.13 -10.95
CA ASP A 39 1.70 -8.02 -11.85
C ASP A 39 1.62 -6.69 -11.06
N PRO A 40 2.62 -5.80 -11.14
CA PRO A 40 2.55 -4.45 -10.54
C PRO A 40 1.26 -3.69 -10.87
N ALA A 41 0.67 -3.90 -12.05
CA ALA A 41 -0.61 -3.31 -12.44
C ALA A 41 -1.78 -3.85 -11.60
N GLU A 42 -1.76 -5.13 -11.24
CA GLU A 42 -2.77 -5.75 -10.36
C GLU A 42 -2.66 -5.25 -8.93
N ILE A 43 -1.43 -5.06 -8.44
CA ILE A 43 -1.16 -4.46 -7.12
C ILE A 43 -1.70 -3.03 -7.06
N LYS A 44 -1.38 -2.21 -8.06
CA LYS A 44 -1.87 -0.82 -8.16
C LYS A 44 -3.39 -0.76 -8.17
N LYS A 45 -4.03 -1.61 -8.99
CA LYS A 45 -5.49 -1.69 -9.09
C LYS A 45 -6.13 -2.12 -7.78
N SER A 46 -5.51 -3.08 -7.07
CA SER A 46 -5.98 -3.52 -5.75
C SER A 46 -5.82 -2.40 -4.73
N ALA A 47 -4.70 -1.69 -4.70
CA ALA A 47 -4.50 -0.53 -3.83
C ALA A 47 -5.56 0.57 -4.06
N GLU A 48 -5.85 0.93 -5.33
CA GLU A 48 -6.92 1.88 -5.66
C GLU A 48 -8.29 1.41 -5.14
N LYS A 49 -8.60 0.12 -5.31
CA LYS A 49 -9.84 -0.49 -4.81
C LYS A 49 -9.90 -0.42 -3.29
N LEU A 50 -8.83 -0.76 -2.59
CA LEU A 50 -8.77 -0.78 -1.13
C LEU A 50 -8.95 0.63 -0.53
N ILE A 51 -8.30 1.64 -1.10
CA ILE A 51 -8.48 3.06 -0.73
C ILE A 51 -9.91 3.51 -0.99
N SER A 52 -10.48 3.17 -2.15
CA SER A 52 -11.85 3.54 -2.49
C SER A 52 -12.85 3.02 -1.46
N ASN A 53 -12.56 1.86 -0.86
CA ASN A 53 -13.37 1.20 0.17
C ASN A 53 -13.01 1.59 1.62
N GLY A 54 -11.99 2.44 1.81
CA GLY A 54 -11.51 2.90 3.12
C GLY A 54 -10.89 1.78 3.95
N LEU A 55 -10.23 0.82 3.31
CA LEU A 55 -9.54 -0.30 3.96
C LEU A 55 -8.06 -0.02 4.21
N ILE A 56 -7.46 0.77 3.32
CA ILE A 56 -6.12 1.32 3.46
C ILE A 56 -6.19 2.79 3.09
N ASP A 57 -5.21 3.57 3.51
CA ASP A 57 -5.04 4.97 3.16
C ASP A 57 -3.60 5.24 2.70
N VAL A 58 -3.37 6.41 2.08
CA VAL A 58 -2.03 6.88 1.72
C VAL A 58 -1.62 7.98 2.68
N VAL A 59 -0.43 7.86 3.25
CA VAL A 59 0.23 8.94 3.97
C VAL A 59 1.33 9.58 3.14
N PHE A 60 1.54 10.86 3.35
CA PHE A 60 2.73 11.59 2.97
C PHE A 60 3.61 11.78 4.20
N GLY A 61 4.86 11.36 4.12
CA GLY A 61 5.85 11.53 5.18
C GLY A 61 7.15 12.10 4.64
N ASN A 62 7.88 12.80 5.50
CA ASN A 62 9.29 13.12 5.24
C ASN A 62 10.14 12.25 6.17
N LEU A 63 11.05 11.45 5.61
CA LEU A 63 11.90 10.52 6.37
C LEU A 63 12.80 11.22 7.39
N ASP A 64 13.11 12.49 7.17
CA ASP A 64 13.91 13.31 8.08
C ASP A 64 13.05 13.97 9.19
N SER A 65 11.75 13.67 9.28
CA SER A 65 10.84 14.29 10.24
C SER A 65 9.75 13.33 10.74
N GLU A 66 9.24 13.56 11.94
CA GLU A 66 8.10 12.79 12.47
C GLU A 66 6.73 13.23 11.90
N ASN A 67 6.72 14.19 10.96
CA ASN A 67 5.48 14.70 10.39
C ASN A 67 4.95 13.77 9.30
N VAL A 68 3.90 13.02 9.66
CA VAL A 68 3.13 12.18 8.75
C VAL A 68 1.75 12.81 8.55
N LYS A 69 1.31 12.90 7.29
CA LYS A 69 0.01 13.43 6.90
C LYS A 69 -0.78 12.39 6.12
N ILE A 70 -1.93 12.00 6.65
CA ILE A 70 -2.90 11.19 5.89
C ILE A 70 -3.48 12.04 4.76
N LEU A 71 -3.43 11.52 3.54
CA LEU A 71 -3.99 12.19 2.36
C LEU A 71 -5.50 12.02 2.29
N SER A 72 -6.17 12.97 1.66
CA SER A 72 -7.57 12.76 1.28
C SER A 72 -7.67 11.61 0.28
N LYS A 73 -8.83 10.94 0.21
CA LYS A 73 -9.06 9.87 -0.77
C LYS A 73 -8.77 10.31 -2.21
N ALA A 74 -9.16 11.53 -2.57
CA ALA A 74 -8.95 12.07 -3.92
C ALA A 74 -7.45 12.29 -4.23
N ASP A 75 -6.70 12.80 -3.25
CA ASP A 75 -5.25 13.00 -3.39
C ASP A 75 -4.53 11.65 -3.44
N ALA A 76 -4.91 10.71 -2.56
CA ALA A 76 -4.36 9.37 -2.51
C ALA A 76 -4.50 8.66 -3.87
N LEU A 77 -5.69 8.67 -4.47
CA LEU A 77 -5.92 8.10 -5.81
C LEU A 77 -5.13 8.83 -6.90
N THR A 78 -4.94 10.15 -6.77
CA THR A 78 -4.11 10.93 -7.69
C THR A 78 -2.64 10.51 -7.59
N ILE A 79 -2.12 10.27 -6.39
CA ILE A 79 -0.75 9.80 -6.16
C ILE A 79 -0.54 8.39 -6.70
N LEU A 80 -1.47 7.44 -6.46
CA LEU A 80 -1.34 6.07 -6.94
C LEU A 80 -1.24 5.96 -8.48
N ARG A 81 -1.78 6.94 -9.21
CA ARG A 81 -1.73 6.94 -10.69
C ARG A 81 -0.44 7.50 -11.26
N GLN A 82 0.44 8.05 -10.42
CA GLN A 82 1.71 8.59 -10.87
C GLN A 82 2.81 7.53 -10.76
N GLU A 83 3.31 7.10 -11.91
CA GLU A 83 4.30 6.02 -12.04
C GLU A 83 5.63 6.26 -11.31
N ASN A 84 6.00 7.52 -11.09
CA ASN A 84 7.22 7.88 -10.38
C ASN A 84 7.20 7.45 -8.90
N HIS A 85 6.03 7.45 -8.23
CA HIS A 85 5.94 7.13 -6.81
C HIS A 85 6.09 5.64 -6.51
N TRP A 86 5.88 4.79 -7.52
CA TRP A 86 6.07 3.34 -7.45
C TRP A 86 7.51 2.89 -7.71
N LYS A 87 8.41 3.83 -8.04
CA LYS A 87 9.83 3.53 -8.30
C LYS A 87 10.66 3.99 -7.12
N LYS A 88 11.60 3.14 -6.67
CA LYS A 88 12.50 3.47 -5.57
C LYS A 88 13.33 4.71 -5.93
N PRO A 89 13.21 5.82 -5.19
CA PRO A 89 14.04 6.99 -5.40
C PRO A 89 15.48 6.72 -4.95
N SER A 90 16.47 7.32 -5.62
CA SER A 90 17.88 7.15 -5.25
C SER A 90 18.24 7.77 -3.89
N ARG A 91 17.49 8.80 -3.47
CA ARG A 91 17.64 9.50 -2.19
C ARG A 91 16.25 9.93 -1.70
N PRO A 92 15.47 9.02 -1.07
CA PRO A 92 14.16 9.38 -0.54
C PRO A 92 14.31 10.45 0.54
N LYS A 93 13.52 11.52 0.44
CA LYS A 93 13.33 12.50 1.51
C LYS A 93 11.86 12.59 1.85
N ALA A 94 11.04 12.90 0.85
CA ALA A 94 9.58 12.85 0.95
C ALA A 94 9.05 11.60 0.25
N VAL A 95 8.13 10.90 0.90
CA VAL A 95 7.66 9.57 0.50
C VAL A 95 6.16 9.44 0.67
N TYR A 96 5.57 8.54 -0.11
CA TYR A 96 4.18 8.14 0.03
C TYR A 96 4.13 6.67 0.44
N ALA A 97 3.38 6.39 1.49
CA ALA A 97 3.26 5.04 2.05
C ALA A 97 1.79 4.64 2.23
N LEU A 98 1.53 3.35 2.11
CA LEU A 98 0.25 2.74 2.44
C LEU A 98 0.24 2.33 3.91
N TYR A 99 -0.92 2.45 4.54
CA TYR A 99 -1.19 1.90 5.85
C TYR A 99 -2.63 1.40 5.92
N ALA A 100 -2.89 0.37 6.72
CA ALA A 100 -4.24 -0.12 6.94
C ALA A 100 -5.03 0.83 7.84
N THR A 101 -6.31 1.03 7.54
CA THR A 101 -7.20 1.71 8.47
C THR A 101 -7.65 0.75 9.57
N ASP A 102 -8.26 1.23 10.65
CA ASP A 102 -8.91 0.37 11.67
C ASP A 102 -9.83 -0.70 11.06
N LYS A 103 -10.46 -0.40 9.92
CA LYS A 103 -11.34 -1.33 9.20
C LYS A 103 -10.53 -2.38 8.43
N GLY A 104 -9.41 -1.99 7.84
CA GLY A 104 -8.45 -2.90 7.22
C GLY A 104 -7.81 -3.84 8.23
N GLU A 105 -7.27 -3.31 9.32
CA GLU A 105 -6.60 -4.09 10.38
C GLU A 105 -7.53 -5.17 10.96
N LYS A 106 -8.78 -4.81 11.27
CA LYS A 106 -9.79 -5.77 11.77
C LYS A 106 -10.04 -6.92 10.80
N LEU A 107 -9.93 -6.68 9.49
CA LEU A 107 -10.07 -7.72 8.47
C LEU A 107 -8.84 -8.62 8.42
N ALA A 108 -7.63 -8.06 8.51
CA ALA A 108 -6.39 -8.85 8.57
C ALA A 108 -6.39 -9.78 9.79
N MET A 109 -6.69 -9.24 10.98
CA MET A 109 -6.72 -10.02 12.22
C MET A 109 -7.79 -11.12 12.24
N ALA A 110 -8.91 -10.94 11.53
CA ALA A 110 -9.96 -11.95 11.43
C ALA A 110 -9.52 -13.20 10.64
N LYS A 111 -8.46 -13.11 9.84
CA LYS A 111 -7.88 -14.23 9.08
C LYS A 111 -6.99 -15.14 9.95
N VAL A 112 -6.52 -14.65 11.08
CA VAL A 112 -5.61 -15.36 12.01
C VAL A 112 -6.38 -16.17 13.07
N ARG A 113 -7.72 -16.16 13.05
CA ARG A 113 -8.61 -16.93 13.93
C ARG A 113 -9.31 -18.05 13.19
#